data_AF-A0A351ZW87-F1
#
_entry.id   AF-A0A351ZW87-F1
#
_cell.length_a   1.000
_cell.length_b   1.000
_cell.length_c   1.000
_cell.angle_alpha   90.00
_cell.angle_beta   90.00
_cell.angle_gamma   90.00
#
_symmetry.space_group_name_H-M   'P 1'
#
loop_
_entity.id
_entity.type
_entity.pdbx_description
1 polymer ?
#
loop_
_entity_poly.entity_id
_entity_poly.type
_entity_poly.pdbx_seq_one_letter_code
_entity_poly.pdbx_strand_id
1 'polypeptide(L)'
;MPVLEASVDQYGDGAKLESFYRRDRNFGQAYNEAVRWTFEEYPDCERFIIANDDVVLRPDTLALMCEDADRLDHQGIEWSHIAARFDRGAYTLQNLVRNPFESEPLVFEERWIAPVFSMIHRRRWVDFPPINWGSDVVQCFDMRANGYKIFVSRAYVHHVGGITCGADALADREASRRWLAENRPGLVDLI
;
A
#
# COMPACT_ATOMS: atom_id res chain seq x y z
N MET A 1 4.54 1.24 21.73
CA MET A 1 4.73 2.23 20.66
C MET A 1 4.62 1.46 19.35
N PRO A 2 3.59 1.71 18.52
CA PRO A 2 3.56 1.16 17.17
C PRO A 2 4.88 1.48 16.47
N VAL A 3 5.42 0.50 15.76
CA VAL A 3 6.80 0.52 15.24
C VAL A 3 6.99 1.66 14.23
N LEU A 4 5.96 1.94 13.44
CA LEU A 4 5.94 3.04 12.48
C LEU A 4 6.13 4.39 13.16
N GLU A 5 5.37 4.68 14.23
CA GLU A 5 5.42 5.97 14.95
C GLU A 5 6.84 6.32 15.39
N ALA A 6 7.54 5.35 15.98
CA ALA A 6 8.93 5.51 16.40
C ALA A 6 9.86 5.93 15.24
N SER A 7 9.66 5.32 14.08
CA SER A 7 10.49 5.61 12.90
C SER A 7 10.09 6.89 12.17
N VAL A 8 8.81 7.30 12.25
CA VAL A 8 8.35 8.61 11.75
C VAL A 8 8.90 9.73 12.62
N ASP A 9 8.89 9.59 13.94
CA ASP A 9 9.48 10.60 14.83
C ASP A 9 10.96 10.84 14.53
N GLN A 10 11.68 9.77 14.17
CA GLN A 10 13.11 9.82 13.91
C GLN A 10 13.49 10.21 12.47
N TYR A 11 12.71 9.76 11.47
CA TYR A 11 13.04 9.84 10.04
C TYR A 11 11.95 10.48 9.18
N GLY A 12 10.85 10.91 9.78
CA GLY A 12 9.64 11.37 9.08
C GLY A 12 9.75 12.77 8.47
N ASP A 13 10.81 13.53 8.78
CA ASP A 13 11.06 14.88 8.26
C ASP A 13 9.83 15.81 8.36
N GLY A 14 9.17 15.83 9.52
CA GLY A 14 7.97 16.64 9.76
C GLY A 14 6.68 16.08 9.15
N ALA A 15 6.69 14.85 8.64
CA ALA A 15 5.48 14.14 8.23
C ALA A 15 4.47 14.07 9.39
N LYS A 16 3.21 14.34 9.08
CA LYS A 16 2.10 14.13 10.02
C LYS A 16 1.66 12.67 9.96
N LEU A 17 1.63 12.01 11.11
CA LEU A 17 1.16 10.64 11.26
C LEU A 17 -0.16 10.61 12.00
N GLU A 18 -1.15 9.94 11.43
CA GLU A 18 -2.46 9.72 12.03
C GLU A 18 -2.72 8.21 12.08
N SER A 19 -2.98 7.69 13.28
CA SER A 19 -3.08 6.25 13.51
C SER A 19 -4.53 5.82 13.71
N PHE A 20 -4.96 4.80 12.97
CA PHE A 20 -6.31 4.24 13.04
C PHE A 20 -6.26 2.81 13.54
N TYR A 21 -6.88 2.56 14.69
CA TYR A 21 -7.05 1.21 15.22
C TYR A 21 -8.53 0.82 15.25
N ARG A 22 -8.89 -0.25 14.54
CA ARG A 22 -10.26 -0.78 14.43
C ARG A 22 -10.23 -2.30 14.54
N ARG A 23 -10.79 -2.85 15.62
CA ARG A 23 -10.86 -4.31 15.85
C ARG A 23 -12.07 -4.98 15.17
N ASP A 24 -13.06 -4.20 14.80
CA ASP A 24 -14.35 -4.63 14.25
C ASP A 24 -14.47 -4.35 12.74
N ARG A 25 -13.33 -4.16 12.07
CA ARG A 25 -13.24 -3.91 10.64
C ARG A 25 -12.27 -4.90 10.01
N ASN A 26 -12.54 -5.28 8.77
CA ASN A 26 -11.54 -5.93 7.93
C ASN A 26 -10.53 -4.89 7.40
N PHE A 27 -9.43 -5.39 6.82
CA PHE A 27 -8.34 -4.60 6.28
C PHE A 27 -8.84 -3.53 5.30
N GLY A 28 -9.59 -3.93 4.27
CA GLY A 28 -10.10 -2.99 3.27
C GLY A 28 -10.98 -1.89 3.86
N GLN A 29 -11.88 -2.24 4.79
CA GLN A 29 -12.73 -1.27 5.46
C GLN A 29 -11.94 -0.27 6.31
N ALA A 30 -10.95 -0.74 7.08
CA ALA A 30 -10.12 0.12 7.92
C ALA A 30 -9.36 1.16 7.08
N TYR A 31 -8.77 0.75 5.95
CA TYR A 31 -8.12 1.68 5.02
C TYR A 31 -9.12 2.66 4.40
N ASN A 32 -10.29 2.20 3.94
CA ASN A 32 -11.29 3.09 3.36
C ASN A 32 -11.80 4.14 4.35
N GLU A 33 -11.94 3.78 5.63
CA GLU A 33 -12.30 4.73 6.70
C GLU A 33 -11.17 5.76 6.94
N ALA A 34 -9.92 5.30 7.04
CA ALA A 34 -8.77 6.18 7.23
C ALA A 34 -8.59 7.17 6.07
N VAL A 35 -8.72 6.70 4.83
CA VAL A 35 -8.59 7.56 3.63
C VAL A 35 -9.73 8.58 3.55
N ARG A 36 -10.97 8.17 3.86
CA ARG A 36 -12.10 9.11 3.93
C ARG A 36 -11.88 10.20 4.97
N TRP A 37 -11.42 9.83 6.16
CA TRP A 37 -11.07 10.82 7.20
C TRP A 37 -9.95 11.75 6.73
N THR A 38 -8.87 11.22 6.11
CA THR A 38 -7.79 12.04 5.56
C THR A 38 -8.31 13.03 4.53
N PHE A 39 -9.30 12.62 3.74
CA PHE A 39 -9.91 13.46 2.73
C PHE A 39 -10.71 14.63 3.30
N GLU A 40 -11.31 14.45 4.47
CA GLU A 40 -12.08 15.45 5.19
C GLU A 40 -11.18 16.43 5.96
N GLU A 41 -10.19 15.90 6.70
CA GLU A 41 -9.30 16.72 7.54
C GLU A 41 -8.21 17.46 6.76
N TYR A 42 -7.75 16.86 5.65
CA TYR A 42 -6.71 17.43 4.80
C TYR A 42 -7.25 17.62 3.37
N PRO A 43 -8.18 18.56 3.14
CA PRO A 43 -8.85 18.75 1.86
C PRO A 43 -7.88 19.12 0.71
N ASP A 44 -6.79 19.81 1.04
CA ASP A 44 -5.77 20.26 0.08
C ASP A 44 -4.63 19.24 -0.12
N CYS A 45 -4.66 18.10 0.57
CA CYS A 45 -3.63 17.06 0.44
C CYS A 45 -3.90 16.20 -0.81
N GLU A 46 -3.07 16.36 -1.84
CA GLU A 46 -3.18 15.58 -3.09
C GLU A 46 -2.49 14.23 -3.02
N ARG A 47 -1.36 14.14 -2.32
CA ARG A 47 -0.57 12.92 -2.15
C ARG A 47 -0.41 12.60 -0.67
N PHE A 48 -0.72 11.37 -0.29
CA PHE A 48 -0.62 10.90 1.09
C PHE A 48 -0.06 9.47 1.10
N ILE A 49 0.45 9.04 2.25
CA ILE A 49 0.94 7.67 2.42
C ILE A 49 -0.06 6.91 3.28
N ILE A 50 -0.38 5.70 2.84
CA ILE A 50 -1.04 4.68 3.65
C ILE A 50 0.00 3.65 4.08
N ALA A 51 -0.11 3.17 5.31
CA ALA A 51 0.88 2.27 5.89
C ALA A 51 0.27 1.36 6.95
N ASN A 52 0.84 0.16 7.09
CA ASN A 52 0.66 -0.64 8.29
C ASN A 52 1.48 -0.05 9.46
N ASP A 53 1.07 -0.35 10.70
CA ASP A 53 1.72 0.14 11.92
C ASP A 53 3.01 -0.62 12.29
N ASP A 54 3.28 -1.73 11.62
CA ASP A 54 4.38 -2.68 11.85
C ASP A 54 5.55 -2.53 10.87
N VAL A 55 5.72 -1.32 10.31
CA VAL A 55 6.82 -0.98 9.40
C VAL A 55 7.82 -0.04 10.04
N VAL A 56 9.09 -0.13 9.64
CA VAL A 56 10.17 0.78 10.06
C VAL A 56 10.68 1.54 8.84
N LEU A 57 10.71 2.86 8.93
CA LEU A 57 11.32 3.72 7.92
C LEU A 57 12.85 3.67 7.99
N ARG A 58 13.50 3.79 6.83
CA ARG A 58 14.88 4.25 6.73
C ARG A 58 14.92 5.78 6.67
N PRO A 59 16.09 6.39 6.94
CA PRO A 59 16.29 7.83 6.79
C PRO A 59 15.91 8.39 5.41
N ASP A 60 16.04 7.59 4.35
CA ASP A 60 15.81 7.99 2.96
C ASP A 60 14.44 7.56 2.40
N THR A 61 13.61 6.85 3.18
CA THR A 61 12.35 6.29 2.68
C THR A 61 11.42 7.37 2.11
N LEU A 62 11.11 8.40 2.89
CA LEU A 62 10.16 9.43 2.47
C LEU A 62 10.72 10.29 1.33
N ALA A 63 11.99 10.67 1.41
CA ALA A 63 12.65 11.44 0.36
C ALA A 63 12.58 10.72 -0.99
N LEU A 64 12.93 9.42 -1.03
CA LEU A 64 12.86 8.61 -2.25
C LEU A 64 11.43 8.44 -2.78
N MET A 65 10.44 8.27 -1.89
CA MET A 65 9.03 8.18 -2.30
C MET A 65 8.57 9.47 -2.97
N CYS A 66 8.91 10.64 -2.41
CA CYS A 66 8.58 11.94 -2.99
C CYS A 66 9.30 12.17 -4.33
N GLU A 67 10.60 11.89 -4.41
CA GLU A 67 11.38 12.00 -5.66
C GLU A 67 10.80 11.12 -6.78
N ASP A 68 10.38 9.89 -6.44
CA ASP A 68 9.78 8.97 -7.40
C ASP A 68 8.43 9.46 -7.90
N ALA A 69 7.59 9.98 -7.00
CA ALA A 69 6.31 10.58 -7.35
C ALA A 69 6.49 11.80 -8.26
N ASP A 70 7.40 12.72 -7.90
CA ASP A 70 7.70 13.89 -8.70
C ASP A 70 8.23 13.51 -10.07
N ARG A 71 9.11 12.50 -10.16
CA ARG A 71 9.62 12.01 -11.44
C ARG A 71 8.49 11.49 -12.34
N LEU A 72 7.55 10.71 -11.78
CA LEU A 72 6.41 10.18 -12.54
C LEU A 72 5.47 11.30 -12.99
N ASP A 73 5.20 12.28 -12.13
CA ASP A 73 4.35 13.42 -12.47
C ASP A 73 4.98 14.32 -13.55
N HIS A 74 6.29 14.58 -13.49
CA HIS A 74 7.00 15.31 -14.55
C HIS A 74 6.97 14.57 -15.90
N GLN A 75 6.84 13.24 -15.88
CA GLN A 75 6.68 12.43 -17.09
C GLN A 75 5.23 12.40 -17.61
N GLY A 76 4.30 13.07 -16.93
CA GLY A 76 2.87 13.04 -17.26
C GLY A 76 2.23 11.67 -17.03
N ILE A 77 2.80 10.86 -16.13
CA ILE A 77 2.29 9.53 -15.83
C ILE A 77 1.19 9.63 -14.77
N GLU A 78 0.00 9.16 -15.12
CA GLU A 78 -1.10 9.01 -14.19
C GLU A 78 -0.91 7.73 -13.34
N TRP A 79 -0.42 7.87 -12.10
CA TRP A 79 -0.19 6.76 -11.16
C TRP A 79 -1.15 6.80 -9.98
N SER A 80 -1.56 5.63 -9.47
CA SER A 80 -2.42 5.49 -8.28
C SER A 80 -1.60 5.15 -7.04
N HIS A 81 -0.85 4.06 -7.08
CA HIS A 81 0.09 3.62 -6.05
C HIS A 81 1.54 3.81 -6.48
N ILE A 82 2.34 4.29 -5.54
CA ILE A 82 3.80 4.11 -5.51
C ILE A 82 4.09 3.40 -4.20
N ALA A 83 4.54 2.15 -4.24
CA ALA A 83 4.74 1.33 -3.05
C ALA A 83 6.22 1.14 -2.75
N ALA A 84 6.60 1.20 -1.47
CA ALA A 84 7.96 0.89 -1.05
C ALA A 84 8.26 -0.61 -1.19
N ARG A 85 9.56 -0.92 -1.31
CA ARG A 85 10.08 -2.28 -1.21
C ARG A 85 10.11 -2.70 0.26
N PHE A 86 10.03 -4.00 0.50
CA PHE A 86 10.16 -4.60 1.83
C PHE A 86 10.81 -5.98 1.74
N ASP A 87 11.29 -6.48 2.87
CA ASP A 87 12.03 -7.75 2.97
C ASP A 87 11.14 -8.98 3.12
N ARG A 88 9.91 -8.84 3.64
CA ARG A 88 9.00 -9.95 3.89
C ARG A 88 7.54 -9.65 3.51
N GLY A 89 6.94 -10.49 2.66
CA GLY A 89 5.53 -10.37 2.26
C GLY A 89 5.25 -10.84 0.84
N ALA A 90 4.37 -10.12 0.13
CA ALA A 90 3.85 -10.46 -1.18
C ALA A 90 4.95 -10.83 -2.21
N TYR A 91 4.65 -11.80 -3.07
CA TYR A 91 5.55 -12.25 -4.15
C TYR A 91 5.51 -11.29 -5.36
N THR A 92 5.66 -9.98 -5.14
CA THR A 92 5.72 -8.95 -6.19
C THR A 92 7.15 -8.39 -6.33
N LEU A 93 7.37 -7.43 -7.24
CA LEU A 93 8.64 -6.69 -7.33
C LEU A 93 8.97 -5.84 -6.09
N GLN A 94 8.07 -5.74 -5.10
CA GLN A 94 8.36 -5.12 -3.81
C GLN A 94 9.30 -5.96 -2.93
N ASN A 95 9.35 -7.28 -3.16
CA ASN A 95 10.12 -8.19 -2.32
C ASN A 95 11.61 -8.16 -2.69
N LEU A 96 12.47 -7.81 -1.73
CA LEU A 96 13.91 -7.70 -1.95
C LEU A 96 14.60 -8.99 -2.41
N VAL A 97 14.06 -10.16 -2.07
CA VAL A 97 14.60 -11.44 -2.57
C VAL A 97 14.44 -11.53 -4.09
N ARG A 98 13.39 -10.93 -4.63
CA ARG A 98 13.11 -10.90 -6.08
C ARG A 98 13.68 -9.68 -6.77
N ASN A 99 13.85 -8.58 -6.03
CA ASN A 99 14.29 -7.29 -6.53
C ASN A 99 15.32 -6.65 -5.58
N PRO A 100 16.55 -7.17 -5.53
CA PRO A 100 17.59 -6.66 -4.64
C PRO A 100 18.02 -5.25 -5.05
N PHE A 101 18.43 -4.44 -4.06
CA PHE A 101 18.89 -3.06 -4.26
C PHE A 101 20.09 -2.90 -5.20
N GLU A 102 20.83 -3.97 -5.44
CA GLU A 102 22.01 -3.97 -6.32
C GLU A 102 21.62 -3.94 -7.82
N SER A 103 20.34 -4.20 -8.15
CA SER A 103 19.81 -3.84 -9.46
C SER A 103 19.66 -2.31 -9.54
N GLU A 104 19.91 -1.74 -10.72
CA GLU A 104 19.80 -0.30 -10.99
C GLU A 104 18.58 0.31 -10.23
N PRO A 105 18.72 1.43 -9.50
CA PRO A 105 17.66 1.98 -8.66
C PRO A 105 16.54 2.51 -9.56
N LEU A 106 15.65 1.61 -9.96
CA LEU A 106 14.58 1.87 -10.90
C LEU A 106 13.24 1.87 -10.17
N VAL A 107 12.34 2.70 -10.69
CA VAL A 107 10.92 2.68 -10.38
C VAL A 107 10.27 1.71 -11.37
N PHE A 108 9.60 0.68 -10.87
CA PHE A 108 9.06 -0.40 -11.72
C PHE A 108 7.54 -0.30 -11.80
N GLU A 109 6.97 -0.38 -13.01
CA GLU A 109 5.52 -0.59 -13.14
C GLU A 109 5.19 -2.03 -12.75
N GLU A 110 4.12 -2.24 -11.98
CA GLU A 110 3.67 -3.54 -11.52
C GLU A 110 2.15 -3.69 -11.71
N ARG A 111 1.67 -4.93 -11.80
CA ARG A 111 0.22 -5.22 -11.93
C ARG A 111 -0.54 -5.01 -10.64
N TRP A 112 0.06 -5.33 -9.51
CA TRP A 112 -0.52 -5.16 -8.18
C TRP A 112 0.59 -5.15 -7.11
N ILE A 113 0.29 -4.54 -5.97
CA ILE A 113 1.21 -4.41 -4.83
C ILE A 113 0.48 -4.78 -3.54
N ALA A 114 1.24 -5.09 -2.50
CA ALA A 114 0.76 -5.06 -1.12
C ALA A 114 1.02 -3.65 -0.55
N PRO A 115 -0.01 -2.89 -0.13
CA PRO A 115 0.12 -1.49 0.28
C PRO A 115 0.62 -1.34 1.72
N VAL A 116 1.61 -2.15 2.12
CA VAL A 116 2.25 -2.12 3.46
C VAL A 116 2.80 -0.72 3.78
N PHE A 117 3.34 -0.06 2.76
CA PHE A 117 3.72 1.35 2.80
C PHE A 117 3.65 1.91 1.37
N SER A 118 2.65 2.73 1.08
CA SER A 118 2.40 3.21 -0.29
C SER A 118 1.91 4.64 -0.32
N MET A 119 2.50 5.45 -1.19
CA MET A 119 1.98 6.77 -1.55
C MET A 119 0.84 6.62 -2.56
N ILE A 120 -0.20 7.41 -2.33
CA ILE A 120 -1.45 7.45 -3.08
C ILE A 120 -1.71 8.85 -3.59
N HIS A 121 -2.22 8.95 -4.81
CA HIS A 121 -2.81 10.18 -5.31
C HIS A 121 -4.33 10.23 -5.04
N ARG A 122 -4.79 11.23 -4.27
CA ARG A 122 -6.19 11.41 -3.82
C ARG A 122 -7.23 11.20 -4.92
N ARG A 123 -7.04 11.88 -6.06
CA ARG A 123 -7.99 11.84 -7.19
C ARG A 123 -8.08 10.49 -7.90
N ARG A 124 -7.19 9.56 -7.57
CA ARG A 124 -7.02 8.26 -8.23
C ARG A 124 -7.29 7.10 -7.25
N TRP A 125 -7.78 7.42 -6.05
CA TRP A 125 -8.18 6.44 -5.05
C TRP A 125 -9.41 5.64 -5.52
N VAL A 126 -9.38 4.35 -5.23
CA VAL A 126 -10.51 3.43 -5.37
C VAL A 126 -10.63 2.71 -4.04
N ASP A 127 -11.84 2.63 -3.49
CA ASP A 127 -12.05 1.92 -2.22
C ASP A 127 -11.68 0.43 -2.35
N PHE A 128 -11.01 -0.09 -1.33
CA PHE A 128 -10.80 -1.54 -1.20
C PHE A 128 -12.15 -2.26 -1.10
N PRO A 129 -12.28 -3.49 -1.66
CA PRO A 129 -13.41 -4.34 -1.33
C PRO A 129 -13.40 -4.74 0.15
N PRO A 130 -14.56 -5.10 0.73
CA PRO A 130 -14.70 -5.44 2.14
C PRO A 130 -14.24 -6.87 2.45
N ILE A 131 -13.00 -7.20 2.08
CA ILE A 131 -12.35 -8.49 2.36
C ILE A 131 -10.95 -8.24 2.95
N ASN A 132 -10.36 -9.26 3.60
CA ASN A 132 -8.99 -9.17 4.14
C ASN A 132 -7.97 -9.55 3.06
N TRP A 133 -7.98 -10.82 2.65
CA TRP A 133 -7.00 -11.32 1.68
C TRP A 133 -7.40 -10.94 0.26
N GLY A 134 -6.45 -10.36 -0.49
CA GLY A 134 -6.64 -10.02 -1.90
C GLY A 134 -7.40 -8.71 -2.15
N SER A 135 -7.77 -7.96 -1.11
CA SER A 135 -8.41 -6.65 -1.29
C SER A 135 -7.52 -5.70 -2.07
N ASP A 136 -6.22 -5.73 -1.80
CA ASP A 136 -5.16 -5.03 -2.51
C ASP A 136 -5.06 -5.42 -3.97
N VAL A 137 -5.13 -6.71 -4.29
CA VAL A 137 -5.18 -7.20 -5.68
C VAL A 137 -6.38 -6.60 -6.41
N VAL A 138 -7.58 -6.70 -5.83
CA VAL A 138 -8.80 -6.16 -6.45
C VAL A 138 -8.69 -4.66 -6.67
N GLN A 139 -8.27 -3.90 -5.64
CA GLN A 139 -8.12 -2.46 -5.73
C GLN A 139 -7.12 -2.06 -6.82
N CYS A 140 -5.97 -2.73 -6.89
CA CYS A 140 -4.97 -2.48 -7.91
C CYS A 140 -5.54 -2.69 -9.32
N PHE A 141 -6.31 -3.77 -9.53
CA PHE A 141 -6.94 -4.03 -10.82
C PHE A 141 -8.03 -3.01 -11.16
N ASP A 142 -8.84 -2.58 -10.19
CA ASP A 142 -9.87 -1.57 -10.39
C ASP A 142 -9.24 -0.18 -10.70
N MET A 143 -8.14 0.19 -10.04
CA MET A 143 -7.36 1.39 -10.37
C MET A 143 -6.75 1.33 -11.78
N ARG A 144 -6.23 0.16 -12.18
CA ARG A 144 -5.71 -0.05 -13.54
C ARG A 144 -6.81 0.01 -14.59
N ALA A 145 -8.01 -0.49 -14.29
CA ALA A 145 -9.17 -0.37 -15.17
C ALA A 145 -9.58 1.10 -15.39
N ASN A 146 -9.31 1.97 -14.42
CA ASN A 146 -9.47 3.43 -14.55
C ASN A 146 -8.31 4.12 -15.30
N GLY A 147 -7.36 3.35 -15.85
CA GLY A 147 -6.22 3.85 -16.62
C GLY A 147 -5.01 4.28 -15.79
N TYR A 148 -5.02 4.05 -14.48
CA TYR A 148 -3.91 4.43 -13.60
C TYR A 148 -2.84 3.35 -13.54
N LYS A 149 -1.58 3.80 -13.46
CA LYS A 149 -0.42 2.93 -13.30
C LYS A 149 -0.10 2.70 -11.82
N ILE A 150 0.58 1.60 -11.53
CA ILE A 150 1.02 1.21 -10.18
C ILE A 150 2.51 0.98 -10.25
N PHE A 151 3.24 1.52 -9.27
CA PHE A 151 4.68 1.49 -9.25
C PHE A 151 5.25 0.94 -7.95
N VAL A 152 6.42 0.32 -8.06
CA VAL A 152 7.32 0.02 -6.94
C VAL A 152 8.43 1.06 -6.94
N SER A 153 8.54 1.78 -5.83
CA SER A 153 9.54 2.82 -5.60
C SER A 153 10.94 2.24 -5.40
N ARG A 154 11.94 3.12 -5.50
CA ARG A 154 13.30 2.89 -4.99
C ARG A 154 13.34 2.80 -3.46
N ALA A 155 12.35 3.37 -2.77
CA ALA A 155 12.27 3.43 -1.32
C ALA A 155 12.10 2.04 -0.69
N TYR A 156 12.49 1.95 0.58
CA TYR A 156 12.44 0.74 1.39
C TYR A 156 11.76 0.99 2.72
N VAL A 157 11.03 0.01 3.21
CA VAL A 157 10.65 -0.11 4.62
C VAL A 157 10.98 -1.51 5.11
N HIS A 158 11.37 -1.63 6.37
CA HIS A 158 11.46 -2.95 7.01
C HIS A 158 10.08 -3.33 7.54
N HIS A 159 9.53 -4.45 7.08
CA HIS A 159 8.21 -4.92 7.51
C HIS A 159 8.36 -5.98 8.58
N VAL A 160 8.07 -5.59 9.83
CA VAL A 160 8.34 -6.40 11.03
C VAL A 160 7.28 -7.48 11.20
N GLY A 161 6.02 -7.17 10.88
CA GLY A 161 4.91 -8.09 11.12
C GLY A 161 4.68 -9.11 10.02
N GLY A 162 3.97 -10.16 10.40
CA GLY A 162 3.48 -11.22 9.50
C GLY A 162 2.03 -11.62 9.79
N ILE A 163 1.33 -10.84 10.62
CA ILE A 163 -0.05 -11.08 11.05
C ILE A 163 -0.84 -9.80 10.78
N THR A 164 -1.11 -9.53 9.52
CA THR A 164 -1.85 -8.34 9.07
C THR A 164 -3.33 -8.63 8.81
N CYS A 165 -3.76 -9.90 8.85
CA CYS A 165 -5.13 -10.31 8.52
C CYS A 165 -5.69 -11.33 9.54
N GLY A 166 -6.51 -10.83 10.46
CA GLY A 166 -7.40 -11.63 11.30
C GLY A 166 -6.75 -12.55 12.34
N ALA A 167 -7.58 -13.15 13.19
CA ALA A 167 -7.17 -14.17 14.15
C ALA A 167 -7.08 -15.57 13.51
N ASP A 168 -7.80 -15.79 12.40
CA ASP A 168 -7.84 -17.04 11.65
C ASP A 168 -7.62 -16.76 10.15
N ALA A 169 -6.37 -16.85 9.73
CA ALA A 169 -5.98 -16.58 8.35
C ALA A 169 -6.61 -17.56 7.34
N LEU A 170 -6.96 -18.78 7.74
CA LEU A 170 -7.60 -19.75 6.84
C LEU A 170 -9.06 -19.38 6.60
N ALA A 171 -9.79 -19.03 7.67
CA ALA A 171 -11.17 -18.57 7.56
C ALA A 171 -11.26 -17.29 6.71
N ASP A 172 -10.34 -16.34 6.92
CA ASP A 172 -10.29 -15.10 6.14
C ASP A 172 -10.00 -15.35 4.65
N ARG A 173 -9.07 -16.26 4.34
CA ARG A 173 -8.76 -16.62 2.95
C ARG A 173 -9.95 -17.28 2.25
N GLU A 174 -10.66 -18.16 2.95
CA GLU A 174 -11.86 -18.80 2.42
C GLU A 174 -13.00 -17.79 2.19
N ALA A 175 -13.21 -16.86 3.12
CA ALA A 175 -14.19 -15.78 2.97
C ALA A 175 -13.85 -14.87 1.77
N SER A 176 -12.59 -14.47 1.63
CA SER A 176 -12.10 -13.72 0.46
C SER A 176 -12.32 -14.49 -0.85
N ARG A 177 -12.00 -15.79 -0.88
CA ARG A 177 -12.16 -16.63 -2.07
C ARG A 177 -13.63 -16.71 -2.52
N ARG A 178 -14.57 -16.87 -1.59
CA ARG A 178 -16.01 -16.86 -1.90
C ARG A 178 -16.45 -15.51 -2.49
N TRP A 179 -16.05 -14.42 -1.86
CA TRP A 179 -16.39 -13.09 -2.35
C TRP A 179 -15.83 -12.84 -3.75
N LEU A 180 -14.59 -13.24 -4.03
CA LEU A 180 -14.00 -13.13 -5.36
C LEU A 180 -14.72 -14.00 -6.39
N ALA A 181 -15.08 -15.24 -6.06
CA ALA A 181 -15.79 -16.11 -6.99
C ALA A 181 -17.13 -15.50 -7.45
N GLU A 182 -17.80 -14.78 -6.55
CA GLU A 182 -19.06 -14.10 -6.84
C GLU A 182 -18.89 -12.74 -7.56
N ASN A 183 -17.90 -11.93 -7.15
CA ASN A 183 -17.81 -10.50 -7.52
C ASN A 183 -16.67 -10.18 -8.50
N ARG A 184 -15.62 -11.00 -8.53
CA ARG A 184 -14.38 -10.81 -9.31
C ARG A 184 -13.78 -12.17 -9.71
N PRO A 185 -14.52 -13.06 -10.40
CA PRO A 185 -14.08 -14.45 -10.62
C PRO A 185 -12.73 -14.58 -11.32
N GLY A 186 -12.36 -13.61 -12.17
CA GLY A 186 -11.07 -13.59 -12.86
C GLY A 186 -9.85 -13.34 -11.96
N LEU A 187 -10.03 -13.01 -10.68
CA LEU A 187 -8.95 -12.73 -9.72
C LEU A 187 -8.78 -13.83 -8.66
N VAL A 188 -9.64 -14.86 -8.66
CA VAL A 188 -9.63 -15.93 -7.63
C VAL A 188 -8.29 -16.65 -7.54
N ASP A 189 -7.63 -16.88 -8.68
CA ASP A 189 -6.37 -17.63 -8.74
C ASP A 189 -5.13 -16.78 -8.41
N LEU A 190 -5.31 -15.50 -8.09
CA LEU A 190 -4.24 -14.60 -7.69
C LEU A 190 -4.03 -14.53 -6.17
N ILE A 191 -4.89 -15.16 -5.36
CA ILE A 191 -4.93 -15.02 -3.88
C ILE A 191 -4.82 -16.34 -3.10
#